data_AF-A0A2I8A950-F1
#
_entry.id   AF-A0A2I8A950-F1
#
_cell.length_a   1.000
_cell.length_b   1.000
_cell.length_c   1.000
_cell.angle_alpha   90.00
_cell.angle_beta   90.00
_cell.angle_gamma   90.00
#
_symmetry.space_group_name_H-M   'P 1'
#
loop_
_entity.id
_entity.type
_entity.pdbx_description
1 polymer ?
#
loop_
_entity_poly.entity_id
_entity_poly.type
_entity_poly.pdbx_seq_one_letter_code
_entity_poly.pdbx_strand_id
1 'polypeptide(L)'
;MQEHYEELYEPEATASLEDALDDIFTSFQNENPSLSHLRCVWMALILAVVVEPTVKYYQPDNCIPQVTINQVAVWLITNITEMFNNEEQSVQAVRTIAENATVNHLQLLNTTKKIASFQILYEALDVYSNAIKALAPNQSLAALIDILDDCLEGYAIFPGSDSRRELFEWWLLDVVPASWYLLPPSSIYSTGKSAHEKHIISRQIDKLNDISIALWTIISLAEKDKNKNYNTKNIGILTNSNHTFNIAFKNNLLDKKFDNNKFFINKHKTSIN
;
A
#
# COMPACT_ATOMS: atom_id res chain seq x y z
N MET A 1 8.64 27.48 -7.13
CA MET A 1 7.71 27.29 -8.24
C MET A 1 7.54 25.79 -8.36
N GLN A 2 6.42 25.29 -7.86
CA GLN A 2 6.01 23.90 -7.97
C GLN A 2 5.50 23.76 -9.40
N GLU A 3 6.18 22.97 -10.23
CA GLU A 3 5.77 22.75 -11.62
C GLU A 3 4.58 21.79 -11.60
N HIS A 4 3.37 22.34 -11.65
CA HIS A 4 2.15 21.54 -11.87
C HIS A 4 2.04 21.21 -13.36
N TYR A 5 1.83 19.94 -13.69
CA TYR A 5 1.87 19.45 -15.08
C TYR A 5 0.47 19.41 -15.70
N GLU A 6 0.29 20.13 -16.81
CA GLU A 6 -0.98 20.31 -17.53
C GLU A 6 -1.69 19.00 -17.93
N GLU A 7 -0.98 17.88 -18.06
CA GLU A 7 -1.55 16.55 -18.41
C GLU A 7 -2.49 15.97 -17.34
N LEU A 8 -2.36 16.41 -16.08
CA LEU A 8 -3.31 16.08 -15.01
C LEU A 8 -4.49 17.07 -14.94
N TYR A 9 -4.42 18.16 -15.72
CA TYR A 9 -5.32 19.30 -15.69
C TYR A 9 -5.77 19.69 -17.10
N GLU A 10 -6.12 18.72 -17.94
CA GLU A 10 -6.72 19.03 -19.24
C GLU A 10 -7.88 20.03 -19.06
N PRO A 11 -8.04 21.01 -19.96
CA PRO A 11 -9.07 22.06 -19.81
C PRO A 11 -10.51 21.52 -19.78
N GLU A 12 -10.73 20.24 -20.08
CA GLU A 12 -12.01 19.54 -19.97
C GLU A 12 -12.15 18.68 -18.69
N ALA A 13 -11.11 18.60 -17.85
CA ALA A 13 -11.12 17.87 -16.59
C ALA A 13 -11.81 18.70 -15.48
N THR A 14 -12.92 18.18 -14.95
CA THR A 14 -13.73 18.87 -13.92
C THR A 14 -13.24 18.70 -12.48
N ALA A 15 -12.09 18.03 -12.25
CA ALA A 15 -11.53 17.79 -10.92
C ALA A 15 -9.99 17.69 -10.97
N SER A 16 -9.31 18.36 -10.05
CA SER A 16 -7.85 18.32 -9.89
C SER A 16 -7.36 17.06 -9.17
N LEU A 17 -6.06 16.76 -9.23
CA LEU A 17 -5.42 15.72 -8.40
C LEU A 17 -5.70 15.97 -6.91
N GLU A 18 -5.59 17.23 -6.48
CA GLU A 18 -5.89 17.67 -5.11
C GLU A 18 -7.34 17.37 -4.71
N ASP A 19 -8.32 17.68 -5.58
CA ASP A 19 -9.72 17.33 -5.33
C ASP A 19 -9.95 15.81 -5.23
N ALA A 20 -9.26 15.03 -6.05
CA ALA A 20 -9.37 13.57 -6.02
C ALA A 20 -8.72 12.96 -4.76
N LEU A 21 -7.59 13.52 -4.32
CA LEU A 21 -6.93 13.16 -3.07
C LEU A 21 -7.84 13.49 -1.88
N ASP A 22 -8.42 14.69 -1.86
CA ASP A 22 -9.34 15.12 -0.81
C ASP A 22 -10.60 14.26 -0.75
N ASP A 23 -11.22 13.95 -1.89
CA ASP A 23 -12.39 13.06 -1.95
C ASP A 23 -12.06 11.65 -1.43
N ILE A 24 -10.91 11.09 -1.84
CA ILE A 24 -10.48 9.76 -1.38
C ILE A 24 -10.15 9.77 0.10
N PHE A 25 -9.38 10.74 0.58
CA PHE A 25 -8.99 10.78 1.99
C PHE A 25 -10.16 11.10 2.90
N THR A 26 -11.10 11.92 2.46
CA THR A 26 -12.38 12.09 3.14
C THR A 26 -13.14 10.77 3.21
N SER A 27 -13.14 9.98 2.15
CA SER A 27 -13.77 8.64 2.16
C SER A 27 -13.05 7.65 3.08
N PHE A 28 -11.73 7.78 3.24
CA PHE A 28 -10.90 6.98 4.15
C PHE A 28 -11.06 7.40 5.62
N GLN A 29 -11.60 8.58 5.91
CA GLN A 29 -11.95 9.00 7.26
C GLN A 29 -13.27 8.31 7.67
N ASN A 30 -13.14 7.09 8.15
CA ASN A 30 -14.23 6.25 8.63
C ASN A 30 -14.45 6.46 10.14
N GLU A 31 -15.56 5.95 10.68
CA GLU A 31 -15.83 5.90 12.13
C GLU A 31 -14.78 5.10 12.93
N ASN A 32 -13.90 4.35 12.27
CA ASN A 32 -12.81 3.60 12.89
C ASN A 32 -11.44 4.17 12.48
N PRO A 33 -10.87 5.10 13.28
CA PRO A 33 -9.58 5.73 12.99
C PRO A 33 -8.42 4.76 12.83
N SER A 34 -8.41 3.64 13.57
CA SER A 34 -7.35 2.63 13.47
C SER A 34 -7.38 1.91 12.13
N LEU A 35 -8.57 1.59 11.62
CA LEU A 35 -8.70 0.99 10.29
C LEU A 35 -8.30 1.98 9.19
N SER A 36 -8.75 3.22 9.29
CA SER A 36 -8.36 4.29 8.38
C SER A 36 -6.83 4.42 8.31
N HIS A 37 -6.17 4.41 9.47
CA HIS A 37 -4.72 4.45 9.55
C HIS A 37 -4.06 3.24 8.88
N LEU A 38 -4.55 2.02 9.13
CA LEU A 38 -4.03 0.81 8.46
C LEU A 38 -4.12 0.91 6.94
N ARG A 39 -5.21 1.47 6.40
CA ARG A 39 -5.40 1.64 4.95
C ARG A 39 -4.41 2.65 4.36
N CYS A 40 -4.17 3.75 5.05
CA CYS A 40 -3.14 4.72 4.65
C CYS A 40 -1.75 4.09 4.64
N VAL A 41 -1.41 3.34 5.70
CA VAL A 41 -0.11 2.66 5.78
C VAL A 41 0.03 1.57 4.71
N TRP A 42 -1.05 0.85 4.40
CA TRP A 42 -1.04 -0.13 3.30
C TRP A 42 -0.85 0.54 1.94
N MET A 43 -1.48 1.69 1.69
CA MET A 43 -1.25 2.46 0.47
C MET A 43 0.21 2.93 0.36
N ALA A 44 0.76 3.47 1.44
CA ALA A 44 2.17 3.85 1.51
C ALA A 44 3.11 2.66 1.24
N LEU A 45 2.78 1.47 1.74
CA LEU A 45 3.51 0.23 1.47
C LEU A 45 3.51 -0.13 -0.02
N ILE A 46 2.34 -0.08 -0.68
CA ILE A 46 2.22 -0.36 -2.11
C ILE A 46 3.12 0.59 -2.90
N LEU A 47 3.03 1.90 -2.65
CA LEU A 47 3.81 2.92 -3.34
C LEU A 47 5.32 2.74 -3.09
N ALA A 48 5.72 2.46 -1.85
CA ALA A 48 7.11 2.16 -1.51
C ALA A 48 7.64 0.91 -2.24
N VAL A 49 6.80 -0.11 -2.46
CA VAL A 49 7.17 -1.28 -3.27
C VAL A 49 7.36 -0.89 -4.74
N VAL A 50 6.45 -0.09 -5.31
CA VAL A 50 6.52 0.33 -6.72
C VAL A 50 7.74 1.21 -7.01
N VAL A 51 8.18 2.02 -6.04
CA VAL A 51 9.35 2.91 -6.15
C VAL A 51 10.70 2.16 -6.04
N GLU A 52 10.72 0.91 -5.55
CA GLU A 52 11.97 0.14 -5.36
C GLU A 52 12.88 0.09 -6.61
N PRO A 53 12.37 -0.17 -7.82
CA PRO A 53 13.18 -0.25 -9.02
C PRO A 53 13.90 1.07 -9.32
N THR A 54 13.28 2.22 -9.02
CA THR A 54 13.90 3.54 -9.19
C THR A 54 15.15 3.65 -8.33
N VAL A 55 15.06 3.37 -7.03
CA VAL A 55 16.23 3.43 -6.14
C VAL A 55 17.28 2.40 -6.56
N LYS A 56 16.87 1.17 -6.92
CA LYS A 56 17.78 0.10 -7.34
C LYS A 56 18.47 0.38 -8.68
N TYR A 57 17.86 1.15 -9.56
CA TYR A 57 18.47 1.58 -10.81
C TYR A 57 19.66 2.53 -10.56
N TYR A 58 19.48 3.53 -9.69
CA TYR A 58 20.52 4.52 -9.38
C TYR A 58 21.53 4.03 -8.33
N GLN A 59 21.08 3.23 -7.35
CA GLN A 59 21.88 2.71 -6.24
C GLN A 59 21.50 1.24 -5.97
N PRO A 60 22.01 0.28 -6.76
CA PRO A 60 21.65 -1.15 -6.65
C PRO A 60 21.83 -1.75 -5.25
N ASP A 61 22.88 -1.31 -4.54
CA ASP A 61 23.23 -1.80 -3.20
C ASP A 61 22.49 -1.06 -2.07
N ASN A 62 21.67 -0.05 -2.39
CA ASN A 62 20.95 0.71 -1.36
C ASN A 62 19.91 -0.19 -0.66
N CYS A 63 20.04 -0.33 0.65
CA CYS A 63 19.16 -1.19 1.46
C CYS A 63 17.88 -0.50 1.93
N ILE A 64 17.76 0.83 1.80
CA ILE A 64 16.61 1.62 2.27
C ILE A 64 15.27 1.04 1.80
N PRO A 65 15.07 0.70 0.51
CA PRO A 65 13.81 0.11 0.07
C PRO A 65 13.43 -1.15 0.84
N GLN A 66 14.37 -2.08 0.96
CA GLN A 66 14.12 -3.37 1.59
C GLN A 66 13.87 -3.21 3.10
N VAL A 67 14.65 -2.37 3.77
CA VAL A 67 14.51 -2.08 5.21
C VAL A 67 13.17 -1.41 5.50
N THR A 68 12.83 -0.35 4.76
CA THR A 68 11.58 0.39 4.97
C THR A 68 10.36 -0.48 4.68
N ILE A 69 10.33 -1.20 3.55
CA ILE A 69 9.20 -2.07 3.21
C ILE A 69 9.01 -3.14 4.31
N ASN A 70 10.09 -3.74 4.81
CA ASN A 70 10.01 -4.72 5.89
C ASN A 70 9.50 -4.08 7.20
N GLN A 71 9.97 -2.88 7.55
CA GLN A 71 9.53 -2.17 8.74
C GLN A 71 8.04 -1.84 8.69
N VAL A 72 7.54 -1.34 7.55
CA VAL A 72 6.12 -1.04 7.36
C VAL A 72 5.28 -2.32 7.41
N ALA A 73 5.74 -3.41 6.80
CA ALA A 73 5.06 -4.71 6.85
C ALA A 73 4.95 -5.27 8.28
N VAL A 74 6.04 -5.23 9.05
CA VAL A 74 6.05 -5.65 10.46
C VAL A 74 5.09 -4.79 11.29
N TRP A 75 5.09 -3.49 11.07
CA TRP A 75 4.18 -2.57 11.76
C TRP A 75 2.71 -2.92 11.49
N LEU A 76 2.34 -3.16 10.22
CA LEU A 76 0.97 -3.54 9.84
C LEU A 76 0.52 -4.83 10.52
N ILE A 77 1.36 -5.86 10.50
CA ILE A 77 1.07 -7.16 11.12
C ILE A 77 0.90 -7.02 12.63
N THR A 78 1.78 -6.26 13.26
CA THR A 78 1.74 -6.00 14.71
C THR A 78 0.46 -5.28 15.10
N ASN A 79 0.13 -4.19 14.40
CA ASN A 79 -1.06 -3.38 14.70
C ASN A 79 -2.36 -4.15 14.44
N ILE A 80 -2.44 -4.95 13.37
CA ILE A 80 -3.61 -5.82 13.17
C ILE A 80 -3.69 -6.89 14.26
N THR A 81 -2.58 -7.45 14.69
CA THR A 81 -2.58 -8.45 15.78
C THR A 81 -3.08 -7.84 17.09
N GLU A 82 -2.59 -6.65 17.44
CA GLU A 82 -3.04 -5.88 18.61
C GLU A 82 -4.51 -5.50 18.52
N MET A 83 -4.98 -5.00 17.37
CA MET A 83 -6.38 -4.66 17.14
C MET A 83 -7.35 -5.83 17.32
N PHE A 84 -6.85 -7.07 17.21
CA PHE A 84 -7.65 -8.29 17.33
C PHE A 84 -7.31 -9.13 18.57
N ASN A 85 -6.47 -8.63 19.50
CA ASN A 85 -6.22 -9.18 20.85
C ASN A 85 -5.98 -10.70 20.93
N ASN A 86 -5.09 -11.24 20.09
CA ASN A 86 -4.66 -12.64 20.19
C ASN A 86 -3.25 -12.73 20.79
N GLU A 87 -3.15 -12.57 22.12
CA GLU A 87 -1.87 -12.54 22.85
C GLU A 87 -1.02 -13.82 22.70
N GLU A 88 -1.63 -14.98 22.40
CA GLU A 88 -0.91 -16.28 22.33
C GLU A 88 -0.59 -16.79 20.91
N GLN A 89 -1.22 -16.27 19.84
CA GLN A 89 -1.05 -16.79 18.46
C GLN A 89 -0.27 -15.85 17.52
N SER A 90 0.03 -14.64 18.01
CA SER A 90 0.83 -13.56 17.39
C SER A 90 2.25 -13.97 16.99
N VAL A 91 2.86 -14.91 17.70
CA VAL A 91 4.33 -15.05 17.77
C VAL A 91 4.94 -15.67 16.50
N GLN A 92 4.22 -16.52 15.74
CA GLN A 92 4.80 -17.26 14.61
C GLN A 92 4.75 -16.50 13.27
N ALA A 93 3.66 -15.76 13.01
CA ALA A 93 3.53 -14.92 11.82
C ALA A 93 4.47 -13.70 11.88
N VAL A 94 4.56 -13.07 13.06
CA VAL A 94 5.51 -11.98 13.33
C VAL A 94 6.95 -12.48 13.23
N ARG A 95 7.28 -13.67 13.75
CA ARG A 95 8.64 -14.25 13.66
C ARG A 95 9.13 -14.45 12.23
N THR A 96 8.29 -15.01 11.34
CA THR A 96 8.74 -15.39 9.99
C THR A 96 9.11 -14.17 9.13
N ILE A 97 8.52 -13.00 9.42
CA ILE A 97 8.82 -11.73 8.73
C ILE A 97 9.85 -10.91 9.53
N ALA A 98 9.81 -10.93 10.86
CA ALA A 98 10.75 -10.23 11.72
C ALA A 98 12.17 -10.83 11.71
N GLU A 99 12.31 -12.15 11.55
CA GLU A 99 13.61 -12.83 11.38
C GLU A 99 14.32 -12.39 10.08
N ASN A 100 13.59 -11.80 9.12
CA ASN A 100 14.13 -11.19 7.91
C ASN A 100 14.29 -9.65 8.00
N ALA A 101 13.86 -9.02 9.10
CA ALA A 101 13.75 -7.56 9.23
C ALA A 101 14.76 -6.90 10.19
N THR A 102 15.64 -7.66 10.86
CA THR A 102 16.62 -7.07 11.77
C THR A 102 17.82 -6.47 11.04
N VAL A 103 17.74 -5.19 10.67
CA VAL A 103 18.84 -4.23 10.87
C VAL A 103 18.26 -2.83 11.13
N ASN A 104 18.42 -2.35 12.37
CA ASN A 104 18.24 -0.93 12.72
C ASN A 104 19.37 -0.11 12.07
N HIS A 105 19.05 0.72 11.06
CA HIS A 105 19.92 1.84 10.66
C HIS A 105 19.09 3.06 10.26
N LEU A 106 18.43 3.68 11.24
CA LEU A 106 17.99 5.08 11.15
C LEU A 106 19.21 6.00 11.25
N GLN A 107 20.06 6.05 10.21
CA GLN A 107 21.09 7.08 10.10
C GLN A 107 21.72 7.24 8.70
N LEU A 108 20.94 7.13 7.63
CA LEU A 108 21.47 7.27 6.26
C LEU A 108 20.60 8.16 5.35
N LEU A 109 20.25 9.37 5.78
CA LEU A 109 19.51 10.32 4.93
C LEU A 109 20.19 11.69 4.74
N ASN A 110 21.48 11.83 5.07
CA ASN A 110 22.19 13.09 4.88
C ASN A 110 23.31 12.98 3.85
N THR A 111 22.99 13.13 2.57
CA THR A 111 23.98 13.56 1.57
C THR A 111 23.36 14.46 0.51
N THR A 112 23.79 15.72 0.49
CA THR A 112 23.40 16.78 -0.43
C THR A 112 24.36 16.91 -1.62
N LYS A 113 23.85 16.80 -2.85
CA LYS A 113 24.30 17.62 -4.01
C LYS A 113 23.33 17.49 -5.20
N LYS A 114 22.85 18.63 -5.71
CA LYS A 114 21.78 18.74 -6.72
C LYS A 114 22.32 18.60 -8.15
N ILE A 115 21.93 17.51 -8.84
CA ILE A 115 21.96 17.28 -10.31
C ILE A 115 20.66 16.51 -10.63
N ALA A 116 20.05 16.63 -11.82
CA ALA A 116 18.75 16.03 -12.15
C ALA A 116 18.60 14.52 -11.84
N SER A 117 19.68 13.73 -11.94
CA SER A 117 19.72 12.32 -11.52
C SER A 117 19.49 12.11 -10.02
N PHE A 118 19.77 13.14 -9.21
CA PHE A 118 19.43 13.14 -7.80
C PHE A 118 17.99 13.50 -7.53
N GLN A 119 17.27 14.27 -8.37
CA GLN A 119 15.87 14.59 -8.07
C GLN A 119 15.03 13.32 -8.02
N ILE A 120 15.12 12.50 -9.08
CA ILE A 120 14.46 11.19 -9.18
C ILE A 120 14.81 10.33 -7.97
N LEU A 121 16.10 10.25 -7.63
CA LEU A 121 16.55 9.46 -6.48
C LEU A 121 16.12 10.06 -5.13
N TYR A 122 16.07 11.39 -5.00
CA TYR A 122 15.66 12.08 -3.77
C TYR A 122 14.17 11.89 -3.54
N GLU A 123 13.32 12.10 -4.54
CA GLU A 123 11.88 11.85 -4.47
C GLU A 123 11.61 10.37 -4.19
N ALA A 124 12.33 9.46 -4.86
CA ALA A 124 12.23 8.03 -4.56
C ALA A 124 12.66 7.67 -3.12
N LEU A 125 13.69 8.33 -2.57
CA LEU A 125 14.10 8.15 -1.18
C LEU A 125 13.16 8.83 -0.18
N ASP A 126 12.53 9.94 -0.56
CA ASP A 126 11.58 10.65 0.28
C ASP A 126 10.27 9.85 0.43
N VAL A 127 9.85 9.12 -0.60
CA VAL A 127 8.78 8.11 -0.48
C VAL A 127 9.04 7.13 0.67
N TYR A 128 10.28 6.63 0.83
CA TYR A 128 10.61 5.74 1.95
C TYR A 128 10.65 6.46 3.30
N SER A 129 11.13 7.71 3.34
CA SER A 129 11.11 8.54 4.54
C SER A 129 9.66 8.77 5.01
N ASN A 130 8.78 9.16 4.09
CA ASN A 130 7.37 9.40 4.34
C ASN A 130 6.61 8.11 4.66
N ALA A 131 6.97 6.96 4.08
CA ALA A 131 6.40 5.67 4.46
C ALA A 131 6.66 5.31 5.93
N ILE A 132 7.82 5.70 6.49
CA ILE A 132 8.10 5.56 7.93
C ILE A 132 7.30 6.56 8.76
N LYS A 133 7.22 7.83 8.33
CA LYS A 133 6.35 8.83 9.00
C LYS A 133 4.89 8.38 9.02
N ALA A 134 4.45 7.66 7.97
CA ALA A 134 3.07 7.21 7.84
C ALA A 134 2.63 6.22 8.93
N LEU A 135 3.59 5.56 9.59
CA LEU A 135 3.35 4.66 10.73
C LEU A 135 2.84 5.41 11.98
N ALA A 136 3.05 6.73 12.07
CA ALA A 136 2.53 7.54 13.15
C ALA A 136 1.12 8.06 12.79
N PRO A 137 0.07 7.81 13.60
CA PRO A 137 -1.30 8.18 13.25
C PRO A 137 -1.49 9.67 12.94
N ASN A 138 -0.79 10.55 13.67
CA ASN A 138 -0.87 12.01 13.49
C ASN A 138 -0.11 12.54 12.27
N GLN A 139 0.74 11.72 11.64
CA GLN A 139 1.51 12.08 10.44
C GLN A 139 1.05 11.29 9.21
N SER A 140 0.20 10.27 9.39
CA SER A 140 -0.12 9.29 8.35
C SER A 140 -0.68 9.90 7.08
N LEU A 141 -1.68 10.78 7.22
CA LEU A 141 -2.32 11.41 6.07
C LEU A 141 -1.36 12.36 5.33
N ALA A 142 -0.70 13.26 6.07
CA ALA A 142 0.24 14.22 5.47
C ALA A 142 1.40 13.50 4.75
N ALA A 143 1.97 12.48 5.39
CA ALA A 143 3.04 11.70 4.78
C ALA A 143 2.56 10.91 3.54
N LEU A 144 1.32 10.44 3.52
CA LEU A 144 0.75 9.78 2.35
C LEU A 144 0.52 10.76 1.19
N ILE A 145 0.12 11.99 1.47
CA ILE A 145 0.03 13.07 0.47
C ILE A 145 1.43 13.33 -0.11
N ASP A 146 2.45 13.50 0.74
CA ASP A 146 3.84 13.71 0.27
C ASP A 146 4.32 12.56 -0.63
N ILE A 147 4.00 11.29 -0.29
CA ILE A 147 4.32 10.13 -1.14
C ILE A 147 3.63 10.22 -2.50
N LEU A 148 2.36 10.63 -2.52
CA LEU A 148 1.57 10.71 -3.75
C LEU A 148 2.06 11.85 -4.63
N ASP A 149 2.47 12.98 -4.05
CA ASP A 149 3.10 14.06 -4.79
C ASP A 149 4.41 13.58 -5.44
N ASP A 150 5.29 12.91 -4.69
CA ASP A 150 6.54 12.34 -5.22
C ASP A 150 6.29 11.32 -6.35
N CYS A 151 5.22 10.54 -6.27
CA CYS A 151 4.90 9.48 -7.23
C CYS A 151 4.13 9.98 -8.46
N LEU A 152 3.14 10.85 -8.29
CA LEU A 152 2.18 11.25 -9.33
C LEU A 152 2.57 12.56 -10.01
N GLU A 153 3.13 13.51 -9.26
CA GLU A 153 3.63 14.77 -9.79
C GLU A 153 5.14 14.75 -10.03
N GLY A 154 5.87 14.05 -9.16
CA GLY A 154 7.31 13.85 -9.21
C GLY A 154 7.75 12.71 -10.13
N TYR A 155 8.96 12.24 -9.90
CA TYR A 155 9.64 11.23 -10.69
C TYR A 155 10.04 10.01 -9.86
N ALA A 156 9.46 9.81 -8.67
CA ALA A 156 9.80 8.68 -7.81
C ALA A 156 9.58 7.30 -8.48
N ILE A 157 8.66 7.21 -9.45
CA ILE A 157 8.40 6.00 -10.23
C ILE A 157 9.04 6.12 -11.62
N PHE A 158 10.03 5.28 -11.91
CA PHE A 158 10.80 5.29 -13.16
C PHE A 158 10.30 4.28 -14.21
N PRO A 159 10.46 4.58 -15.53
CA PRO A 159 10.81 5.86 -16.13
C PRO A 159 9.62 6.82 -16.08
N GLY A 160 9.81 7.91 -15.34
CA GLY A 160 8.79 8.90 -15.05
C GLY A 160 8.31 9.67 -16.29
N SER A 161 7.25 10.44 -16.07
CA SER A 161 6.48 11.30 -16.99
C SER A 161 5.74 10.63 -18.15
N ASP A 162 6.24 9.57 -18.77
CA ASP A 162 5.50 8.92 -19.85
C ASP A 162 4.31 8.14 -19.22
N SER A 163 3.09 8.63 -19.46
CA SER A 163 1.81 8.10 -18.95
C SER A 163 1.43 8.44 -17.49
N ARG A 164 1.65 9.67 -17.02
CA ARG A 164 1.14 10.16 -15.71
C ARG A 164 -0.35 9.88 -15.50
N ARG A 165 -1.16 10.02 -16.56
CA ARG A 165 -2.58 9.68 -16.53
C ARG A 165 -2.84 8.20 -16.23
N GLU A 166 -2.09 7.30 -16.86
CA GLU A 166 -2.21 5.85 -16.61
C GLU A 166 -1.75 5.51 -15.18
N LEU A 167 -0.72 6.19 -14.68
CA LEU A 167 -0.26 6.03 -13.29
C LEU A 167 -1.33 6.50 -12.30
N PHE A 168 -1.93 7.67 -12.52
CA PHE A 168 -3.03 8.18 -11.72
C PHE A 168 -4.25 7.24 -11.76
N GLU A 169 -4.62 6.74 -12.94
CA GLU A 169 -5.72 5.78 -13.10
C GLU A 169 -5.42 4.46 -12.41
N TRP A 170 -4.20 3.94 -12.52
CA TRP A 170 -3.77 2.75 -11.78
C TRP A 170 -3.89 2.96 -10.27
N TRP A 171 -3.43 4.11 -9.76
CA TRP A 171 -3.57 4.44 -8.36
C TRP A 171 -5.06 4.47 -7.95
N LEU A 172 -5.88 5.23 -8.67
CA LEU A 172 -7.29 5.43 -8.37
C LEU A 172 -8.14 4.15 -8.48
N LEU A 173 -7.92 3.35 -9.52
CA LEU A 173 -8.77 2.21 -9.87
C LEU A 173 -8.27 0.89 -9.28
N ASP A 174 -6.99 0.79 -8.92
CA ASP A 174 -6.40 -0.45 -8.40
C ASP A 174 -5.88 -0.26 -6.97
N VAL A 175 -4.97 0.68 -6.74
CA VAL A 175 -4.31 0.88 -5.44
C VAL A 175 -5.30 1.31 -4.35
N VAL A 176 -6.18 2.27 -4.64
CA VAL A 176 -7.14 2.79 -3.66
C VAL A 176 -8.12 1.69 -3.21
N PRO A 177 -8.83 0.96 -4.11
CA PRO A 177 -9.66 -0.18 -3.72
C PRO A 177 -8.87 -1.28 -3.00
N ALA A 178 -7.67 -1.62 -3.48
CA ALA A 178 -6.83 -2.63 -2.85
C ALA A 178 -6.48 -2.24 -1.40
N SER A 179 -6.17 -0.96 -1.19
CA SER A 179 -5.87 -0.41 0.15
C SER A 179 -7.05 -0.44 1.09
N TRP A 180 -8.25 -0.17 0.58
CA TRP A 180 -9.47 -0.27 1.39
C TRP A 180 -9.67 -1.64 2.04
N TYR A 181 -9.26 -2.69 1.32
CA TYR A 181 -9.42 -4.09 1.70
C TYR A 181 -8.12 -4.76 2.17
N LEU A 182 -7.01 -4.03 2.29
CA LEU A 182 -5.68 -4.57 2.64
C LEU A 182 -5.27 -5.74 1.72
N LEU A 183 -5.59 -5.60 0.44
CA LEU A 183 -5.25 -6.52 -0.63
C LEU A 183 -4.12 -5.91 -1.47
N PRO A 184 -3.32 -6.73 -2.15
CA PRO A 184 -2.43 -6.22 -3.18
C PRO A 184 -3.26 -5.68 -4.35
N PRO A 185 -2.75 -4.69 -5.11
CA PRO A 185 -3.37 -4.28 -6.37
C PRO A 185 -3.36 -5.46 -7.36
N SER A 186 -4.24 -5.44 -8.35
CA SER A 186 -4.30 -6.45 -9.41
C SER A 186 -3.06 -6.44 -10.31
N SER A 187 -2.37 -5.30 -10.38
CA SER A 187 -1.17 -5.08 -11.17
C SER A 187 -0.21 -4.10 -10.50
N ILE A 188 1.07 -4.16 -10.86
CA ILE A 188 2.06 -3.12 -10.51
C ILE A 188 2.27 -2.24 -11.73
N TYR A 189 2.19 -0.93 -11.54
CA TYR A 189 2.50 0.02 -12.61
C TYR A 189 3.94 -0.14 -13.09
N SER A 190 4.10 -0.27 -14.41
CA SER A 190 5.40 -0.28 -15.08
C SER A 190 5.20 0.15 -16.53
N THR A 191 6.05 1.04 -17.01
CA THR A 191 6.00 1.56 -18.39
C THR A 191 6.78 0.68 -19.39
N GLY A 192 7.52 -0.32 -18.89
CA GLY A 192 8.40 -1.15 -19.71
C GLY A 192 7.85 -2.54 -20.03
N LYS A 193 8.22 -3.06 -21.21
CA LYS A 193 7.75 -4.36 -21.75
C LYS A 193 8.81 -5.47 -21.69
N SER A 194 9.94 -5.25 -21.01
CA SER A 194 11.06 -6.19 -20.99
C SER A 194 10.80 -7.41 -20.10
N ALA A 195 11.48 -8.51 -20.37
CA ALA A 195 11.40 -9.72 -19.53
C ALA A 195 11.96 -9.48 -18.11
N HIS A 196 12.93 -8.57 -17.96
CA HIS A 196 13.49 -8.20 -16.67
C HIS A 196 12.47 -7.45 -15.79
N GLU A 197 11.73 -6.51 -16.39
CA GLU A 197 10.65 -5.78 -15.69
C GLU A 197 9.52 -6.71 -15.26
N LYS A 198 9.14 -7.69 -16.09
CA LYS A 198 8.14 -8.71 -15.70
C LYS A 198 8.55 -9.48 -14.45
N HIS A 199 9.83 -9.80 -14.30
CA HIS A 199 10.35 -10.47 -13.11
C HIS A 199 10.32 -9.54 -11.88
N ILE A 200 10.69 -8.27 -12.05
CA ILE A 200 10.60 -7.25 -10.98
C ILE A 200 9.15 -7.09 -10.50
N ILE A 201 8.21 -6.92 -11.43
CA ILE A 201 6.77 -6.80 -11.15
C ILE A 201 6.26 -8.04 -10.42
N SER A 202 6.61 -9.24 -10.87
CA SER A 202 6.23 -10.49 -10.20
C SER A 202 6.72 -10.50 -8.75
N ARG A 203 7.99 -10.15 -8.52
CA ARG A 203 8.56 -10.11 -7.18
C ARG A 203 7.87 -9.07 -6.28
N GLN A 204 7.53 -7.91 -6.82
CA GLN A 204 6.82 -6.85 -6.10
C GLN A 204 5.41 -7.29 -5.70
N ILE A 205 4.66 -7.91 -6.62
CA ILE A 205 3.31 -8.39 -6.33
C ILE A 205 3.33 -9.58 -5.36
N ASP A 206 4.30 -10.49 -5.47
CA ASP A 206 4.48 -11.62 -4.55
C ASP A 206 4.74 -11.11 -3.13
N LYS A 207 5.57 -10.08 -2.97
CA LYS A 207 5.84 -9.45 -1.67
C LYS A 207 4.57 -8.87 -1.04
N LEU A 208 3.74 -8.15 -1.81
CA LEU A 208 2.47 -7.60 -1.32
C LEU A 208 1.45 -8.71 -1.02
N ASN A 209 1.42 -9.77 -1.82
CA ASN A 209 0.59 -10.96 -1.58
C ASN A 209 0.95 -11.62 -0.26
N ASP A 210 2.23 -11.87 0.01
CA ASP A 210 2.71 -12.52 1.23
C ASP A 210 2.28 -11.73 2.48
N ILE A 211 2.46 -10.41 2.45
CA ILE A 211 2.04 -9.54 3.56
C ILE A 211 0.52 -9.57 3.70
N SER A 212 -0.23 -9.42 2.61
CA SER A 212 -1.70 -9.47 2.64
C SER A 212 -2.21 -10.80 3.17
N ILE A 213 -1.62 -11.94 2.78
CA ILE A 213 -1.95 -13.26 3.31
C ILE A 213 -1.71 -13.32 4.82
N ALA A 214 -0.60 -12.78 5.31
CA ALA A 214 -0.32 -12.73 6.74
C ALA A 214 -1.39 -11.92 7.51
N LEU A 215 -1.72 -10.72 7.03
CA LEU A 215 -2.77 -9.87 7.61
C LEU A 215 -4.12 -10.61 7.63
N TRP A 216 -4.52 -11.19 6.51
CA TRP A 216 -5.80 -11.90 6.37
C TRP A 216 -5.88 -13.18 7.18
N THR A 217 -4.74 -13.84 7.41
CA THR A 217 -4.68 -15.00 8.31
C THR A 217 -5.01 -14.60 9.73
N ILE A 218 -4.44 -13.50 10.23
CA ILE A 218 -4.72 -12.96 11.57
C ILE A 218 -6.19 -12.58 11.71
N ILE A 219 -6.73 -11.85 10.72
CA ILE A 219 -8.13 -11.43 10.69
C ILE A 219 -9.05 -12.65 10.73
N SER A 220 -8.81 -13.64 9.86
CA SER A 220 -9.64 -14.84 9.75
C SER A 220 -9.61 -15.72 11.00
N LEU A 221 -8.46 -15.81 11.68
CA LEU A 221 -8.32 -16.55 12.93
C LEU A 221 -9.13 -15.89 14.05
N ALA A 222 -8.99 -14.57 14.20
CA ALA A 222 -9.73 -13.81 15.20
C ALA A 222 -11.25 -13.92 15.03
N GLU A 223 -11.74 -14.08 13.79
CA GLU A 223 -13.16 -14.35 13.54
C GLU A 223 -13.61 -15.77 13.91
N LYS A 224 -12.77 -16.77 13.66
CA LYS A 224 -13.06 -18.15 14.06
C LYS A 224 -13.14 -18.27 15.59
N ASP A 225 -12.29 -17.55 16.32
CA ASP A 225 -12.31 -17.57 17.79
C ASP A 225 -13.56 -16.88 18.35
N LYS A 226 -14.02 -15.79 17.71
CA LYS A 226 -15.33 -15.20 18.04
C LYS A 226 -16.49 -16.16 17.76
N ASN A 227 -16.48 -16.86 16.62
CA ASN A 227 -17.55 -17.78 16.25
C ASN A 227 -17.54 -19.09 17.04
N LYS A 228 -16.38 -19.56 17.54
CA LYS A 228 -16.28 -20.70 18.47
C LYS A 228 -16.97 -20.42 19.80
N ASN A 229 -16.92 -19.17 20.28
CA ASN A 229 -17.68 -18.76 21.46
C ASN A 229 -19.20 -18.69 21.23
N TYR A 230 -19.66 -18.77 19.98
CA TYR A 230 -21.09 -18.77 19.62
C TYR A 230 -21.62 -20.11 19.07
N ASN A 231 -20.79 -21.08 18.70
CA ASN A 231 -21.25 -22.41 18.29
C ASN A 231 -20.15 -23.48 18.36
N THR A 232 -20.22 -24.34 19.38
CA THR A 232 -19.68 -25.69 19.29
C THR A 232 -20.60 -26.55 18.42
N LYS A 233 -20.26 -26.68 17.12
CA LYS A 233 -20.39 -27.92 16.34
C LYS A 233 -19.92 -27.76 14.89
N ASN A 234 -19.17 -28.77 14.45
CA ASN A 234 -18.71 -29.08 13.08
C ASN A 234 -17.41 -28.40 12.62
N ILE A 235 -16.30 -29.04 12.99
CA ILE A 235 -14.97 -28.83 12.40
C ILE A 235 -14.86 -29.75 11.18
N GLY A 236 -15.00 -29.17 9.99
CA GLY A 236 -14.53 -29.76 8.74
C GLY A 236 -13.19 -29.11 8.38
N ILE A 237 -12.13 -29.91 8.42
CA ILE A 237 -10.77 -29.57 7.97
C ILE A 237 -10.83 -29.17 6.49
N LEU A 238 -10.20 -28.06 6.08
CA LEU A 238 -9.89 -27.83 4.66
C LEU A 238 -8.44 -27.39 4.47
N THR A 239 -7.68 -28.33 3.92
CA THR A 239 -6.37 -28.17 3.29
C THR A 239 -6.51 -27.68 1.85
N ASN A 240 -5.52 -26.90 1.41
CA ASN A 240 -5.02 -26.70 0.03
C ASN A 240 -5.99 -26.90 -1.15
N SER A 241 -6.42 -25.79 -1.75
CA SER A 241 -6.18 -25.44 -3.17
C SER A 241 -7.17 -24.36 -3.62
N ASN A 242 -6.70 -23.54 -4.56
CA ASN A 242 -7.44 -22.62 -5.44
C ASN A 242 -7.45 -21.13 -5.03
N HIS A 243 -6.66 -20.38 -5.81
CA HIS A 243 -6.51 -18.93 -5.88
C HIS A 243 -7.84 -18.16 -6.05
N THR A 244 -8.92 -18.85 -6.42
CA THR A 244 -10.27 -18.32 -6.64
C THR A 244 -11.16 -18.37 -5.39
N PHE A 245 -10.77 -19.08 -4.33
CA PHE A 245 -11.63 -19.28 -3.15
C PHE A 245 -11.62 -18.10 -2.15
N ASN A 246 -10.89 -17.02 -2.42
CA ASN A 246 -10.52 -16.07 -1.36
C ASN A 246 -10.75 -14.59 -1.67
N ILE A 247 -11.63 -14.24 -2.62
CA ILE A 247 -12.10 -12.85 -2.81
C ILE A 247 -13.51 -12.69 -2.26
N ALA A 248 -14.43 -13.60 -2.62
CA ALA A 248 -15.82 -13.56 -2.14
C ALA A 248 -15.94 -13.81 -0.62
N PHE A 249 -15.05 -14.64 -0.05
CA PHE A 249 -15.00 -14.86 1.40
C PHE A 249 -14.42 -13.64 2.13
N LYS A 250 -13.32 -13.06 1.63
CA LYS A 250 -12.72 -11.83 2.19
C LYS A 250 -13.67 -10.64 2.15
N ASN A 251 -14.38 -10.44 1.04
CA ASN A 251 -15.35 -9.35 0.90
C ASN A 251 -16.54 -9.49 1.84
N ASN A 252 -17.08 -10.72 2.03
CA ASN A 252 -18.14 -10.97 3.02
C ASN A 252 -17.66 -10.82 4.47
N LEU A 253 -16.37 -11.04 4.74
CA LEU A 253 -15.75 -10.85 6.05
C LEU A 253 -15.64 -9.36 6.40
N LEU A 254 -15.19 -8.57 5.43
CA LEU A 254 -15.09 -7.10 5.51
C LEU A 254 -16.46 -6.48 5.76
N ASP A 255 -17.46 -6.91 4.99
CA ASP A 255 -18.83 -6.43 5.09
C ASP A 255 -19.47 -6.72 6.46
N LYS A 256 -18.99 -7.72 7.22
CA LYS A 256 -19.57 -8.09 8.55
C LYS A 256 -18.85 -7.49 9.75
N LYS A 257 -17.54 -7.20 9.68
CA LYS A 257 -16.81 -6.55 10.78
C LYS A 257 -16.79 -5.03 10.64
N PHE A 258 -16.92 -4.51 9.42
CA PHE A 258 -16.95 -3.09 9.12
C PHE A 258 -18.31 -2.71 8.51
N ASP A 259 -19.38 -3.12 9.20
CA ASP A 259 -20.80 -3.30 8.79
C ASP A 259 -21.49 -2.16 7.98
N ASN A 260 -20.79 -1.10 7.57
CA ASN A 260 -21.30 -0.04 6.70
C ASN A 260 -20.28 0.51 5.67
N ASN A 261 -19.07 -0.06 5.53
CA ASN A 261 -17.95 0.56 4.81
C ASN A 261 -17.69 -0.04 3.42
N LYS A 262 -18.67 0.04 2.52
CA LYS A 262 -18.44 -0.27 1.09
C LYS A 262 -17.74 0.90 0.42
N PHE A 263 -16.59 0.64 -0.21
CA PHE A 263 -15.92 1.62 -1.02
C PHE A 263 -16.69 1.81 -2.33
N PHE A 264 -17.21 3.02 -2.56
CA PHE A 264 -17.85 3.41 -3.80
C PHE A 264 -17.09 4.58 -4.40
N ILE A 265 -16.48 4.36 -5.56
CA ILE A 265 -16.05 5.49 -6.40
C ILE A 265 -17.32 6.05 -7.03
N ASN A 266 -17.67 7.30 -6.70
CA ASN A 266 -18.80 7.98 -7.32
C ASN A 266 -18.49 8.23 -8.81
N LYS A 267 -18.89 7.28 -9.66
CA LYS A 267 -18.69 7.35 -11.13
C LYS A 267 -19.36 8.56 -11.80
N HIS A 268 -20.26 9.26 -11.10
CA HIS A 268 -21.00 10.40 -11.65
C HIS A 268 -20.18 11.70 -11.79
N LYS A 269 -18.93 11.74 -11.30
CA LYS A 269 -17.95 12.80 -11.64
C LYS A 269 -16.80 12.31 -12.55
N THR A 270 -16.78 11.03 -12.91
CA THR A 270 -15.72 10.42 -13.75
C THR A 270 -16.26 9.89 -15.08
N SER A 271 -17.42 10.38 -15.53
CA SER A 271 -17.85 10.26 -16.92
C SER A 271 -16.98 11.14 -17.81
N ILE A 272 -15.80 10.62 -18.15
CA ILE A 272 -14.92 11.17 -19.19
C ILE A 272 -15.36 10.52 -20.50
N ASN A 273 -16.01 11.30 -21.36
CA ASN A 273 -16.14 11.00 -22.79
C ASN A 273 -14.94 11.59 -23.51
#